data_AF-A0A978SH03-F1
#
_entry.id   AF-A0A978SH03-F1
#
_cell.length_a   1.000
_cell.length_b   1.000
_cell.length_c   1.000
_cell.angle_alpha   90.00
_cell.angle_beta   90.00
_cell.angle_gamma   90.00
#
_symmetry.space_group_name_H-M   'P 1'
#
loop_
_entity.id
_entity.type
_entity.pdbx_description
1 polymer ?
#
loop_
_entity_poly.entity_id
_entity_poly.type
_entity_poly.pdbx_seq_one_letter_code
_entity_poly.pdbx_strand_id
1 'polypeptide(L)' 'MACEERLSALCFIAIARLTFGLCPRYDSKPAQKLEAEPCFVFHHANAFELPPKDLRMNLCLCPSLTAVPKLMVGC' A
#
# COMPACT_ATOMS: atom_id res chain seq x y z
N MET A 1 -25.83 16.28 -24.75
CA MET A 1 -24.98 16.45 -23.56
C MET A 1 -24.23 15.15 -23.33
N ALA A 2 -22.98 15.07 -23.76
CA ALA A 2 -22.14 13.91 -23.50
C ALA A 2 -21.58 14.05 -22.08
N CYS A 3 -21.94 13.12 -21.20
CA CYS A 3 -21.34 12.99 -19.88
C CYS A 3 -19.94 12.41 -20.10
N GLU A 4 -18.89 13.22 -19.96
CA GLU A 4 -17.51 12.74 -19.96
C GLU A 4 -17.30 11.84 -18.74
N GLU A 5 -17.18 10.54 -18.96
CA GLU A 5 -16.70 9.59 -17.96
C GLU A 5 -15.26 9.98 -17.59
N ARG A 6 -15.08 10.71 -16.47
CA ARG A 6 -13.77 10.88 -15.86
C ARG A 6 -13.29 9.51 -15.41
N LEU A 7 -12.48 8.86 -16.24
CA LEU A 7 -11.62 7.77 -15.79
C LEU A 7 -10.76 8.31 -14.65
N SER A 8 -10.92 7.77 -13.44
CA SER A 8 -10.05 8.11 -12.34
C SER A 8 -8.61 7.77 -12.75
N ALA A 9 -7.67 8.69 -12.52
CA ALA A 9 -6.25 8.47 -12.86
C ALA A 9 -5.62 7.28 -12.09
N LEU A 10 -6.34 6.74 -11.09
CA LEU A 10 -5.95 5.60 -10.28
C LEU A 10 -7.06 4.55 -10.32
N CYS A 11 -6.67 3.28 -10.50
CA CYS A 11 -7.55 2.13 -10.40
C CYS A 11 -6.92 1.08 -9.48
N PHE A 12 -7.77 0.35 -8.73
CA PHE A 12 -7.30 -0.75 -7.91
C PHE A 12 -7.06 -1.99 -8.79
N ILE A 13 -5.85 -2.55 -8.75
CA ILE A 13 -5.47 -3.74 -9.50
C ILE A 13 -5.41 -4.92 -8.52
N ALA A 14 -6.47 -5.73 -8.47
CA ALA A 14 -6.63 -6.78 -7.47
C ALA A 14 -5.58 -7.91 -7.55
N ILE A 15 -4.88 -8.03 -8.68
CA ILE A 15 -3.80 -9.01 -8.88
C ILE A 15 -2.41 -8.44 -8.58
N ALA A 16 -2.29 -7.12 -8.42
CA ALA A 16 -1.01 -6.47 -8.15
C ALA A 16 -0.68 -6.60 -6.67
N ARG A 17 0.46 -7.22 -6.37
CA ARG A 17 0.98 -7.34 -5.01
C ARG A 17 1.35 -5.97 -4.45
N LEU A 18 1.10 -5.75 -3.16
CA LEU A 18 1.63 -4.60 -2.47
C LEU A 18 3.16 -4.73 -2.40
N THR A 19 3.87 -3.70 -2.83
CA THR A 19 5.34 -3.67 -2.76
C THR A 19 5.79 -2.70 -1.67
N PHE A 20 6.59 -3.18 -0.73
CA PHE A 20 7.34 -2.35 0.20
C PHE A 20 8.77 -2.16 -0.31
N GLY A 21 9.20 -0.90 -0.40
CA GLY A 21 10.60 -0.56 -0.66
C GLY A 21 11.35 -0.39 0.66
N LEU A 22 12.37 -1.22 0.86
CA LEU A 22 13.30 -1.10 1.99
C LEU A 22 14.59 -0.45 1.52
N CYS A 23 14.78 0.81 1.88
CA CYS A 23 15.98 1.59 1.56
C CYS A 23 16.79 1.84 2.83
N PRO A 24 18.10 1.56 2.85
CA PRO A 24 18.96 2.00 3.94
C PRO A 24 18.92 3.52 4.10
N ARG A 25 18.82 4.00 5.34
CA ARG A 25 18.64 5.43 5.63
C ARG A 25 19.87 6.28 5.30
N TYR A 26 21.07 5.72 5.44
CA TYR A 26 22.34 6.44 5.33
C TYR A 26 23.29 5.88 4.27
N ASP A 27 22.95 4.74 3.66
CA ASP A 27 23.81 4.08 2.67
C ASP A 27 23.20 4.25 1.28
N SER A 28 24.02 4.44 0.25
CA SER A 28 23.57 4.46 -1.16
C SER A 28 23.28 3.07 -1.74
N LYS A 29 23.00 2.09 -0.88
CA LYS A 29 22.68 0.73 -1.32
C LYS A 29 21.32 0.73 -2.02
N PRO A 30 21.12 -0.10 -3.06
CA PRO A 30 19.85 -0.21 -3.73
C PRO A 30 18.71 -0.58 -2.77
N ALA A 31 17.51 -0.06 -3.06
CA ALA A 31 16.30 -0.45 -2.38
C ALA A 31 16.03 -1.95 -2.58
N GLN A 32 15.74 -2.66 -1.49
CA GLN A 32 15.20 -4.01 -1.56
C GLN A 32 13.68 -3.93 -1.72
N LYS A 33 13.11 -4.85 -2.48
CA LYS A 33 11.66 -4.97 -2.64
C LYS A 33 11.15 -6.14 -1.82
N LEU A 34 10.14 -5.89 -1.00
CA LEU A 34 9.38 -6.91 -0.29
C LEU A 34 7.96 -6.90 -0.84
N GLU A 35 7.38 -8.08 -1.05
CA GLU A 35 6.02 -8.21 -1.56
C GLU A 35 5.08 -8.72 -0.47
N ALA A 36 3.83 -8.24 -0.52
CA ALA A 36 2.73 -8.70 0.30
C ALA A 36 1.45 -8.86 -0.54
N GLU A 37 0.44 -9.47 0.06
CA GLU A 37 -0.87 -9.62 -0.59
C GLU A 37 -1.46 -8.27 -1.01
N PRO A 38 -2.23 -8.23 -2.11
CA PRO A 38 -2.90 -7.01 -2.55
C PRO A 38 -3.76 -6.40 -1.44
N CYS A 39 -3.46 -5.16 -1.06
CA CYS A 39 -4.23 -4.41 -0.09
C CYS A 39 -4.08 -2.90 -0.33
N PHE A 40 -5.04 -2.12 0.17
CA PHE A 40 -4.93 -0.68 0.20
C PHE A 40 -4.40 -0.23 1.56
N VAL A 41 -3.30 0.53 1.57
CA VAL A 41 -2.71 1.11 2.78
C VAL A 41 -3.16 2.56 2.87
N PHE A 42 -3.91 2.90 3.92
CA PHE A 42 -4.37 4.28 4.13
C PHE A 42 -3.30 5.13 4.79
N HIS A 43 -2.91 4.73 6.00
CA HIS A 43 -2.03 5.51 6.86
C HIS A 43 -1.00 4.59 7.50
N HIS A 44 0.23 5.06 7.52
CA HIS A 44 1.31 4.46 8.29
C HIS A 44 1.35 5.12 9.67
N ALA A 45 1.27 4.31 10.74
CA ALA A 45 1.32 4.82 12.11
C ALA A 45 2.77 4.99 12.57
N ASN A 46 3.58 3.93 12.51
CA ASN A 46 4.99 3.97 12.90
C ASN A 46 5.78 2.80 12.32
N ALA A 47 7.10 2.98 12.15
CA ALA A 47 8.05 1.93 11.82
C ALA A 47 9.26 2.01 12.75
N PHE A 48 9.74 0.85 13.22
CA PHE A 48 10.89 0.78 14.11
C PHE A 48 11.63 -0.54 13.96
N GLU A 49 12.91 -0.50 14.28
CA GLU A 49 13.78 -1.67 14.30
C GLU A 49 13.66 -2.38 15.65
N LEU A 50 13.59 -3.71 15.60
CA LEU A 50 13.64 -4.60 16.74
C LEU A 50 14.94 -5.42 16.67
N PRO A 51 15.63 -5.62 17.80
CA PRO A 51 16.77 -6.53 17.85
C PRO A 51 16.36 -7.98 17.50
N PRO A 52 17.21 -8.76 16.80
CA PRO A 52 18.53 -8.37 16.35
C PRO A 52 18.56 -7.59 15.02
N LYS A 53 17.61 -7.79 14.08
CA LYS A 53 17.53 -7.09 12.78
C LYS A 53 16.13 -7.12 12.16
N ASP A 54 15.09 -7.06 12.97
CA ASP A 54 13.71 -7.09 12.47
C ASP A 54 13.19 -5.66 12.26
N LEU A 55 12.47 -5.41 11.18
CA LEU A 55 11.75 -4.17 10.97
C LEU A 55 10.27 -4.41 11.25
N ARG A 56 9.68 -3.64 12.17
CA ARG A 56 8.23 -3.59 12.35
C ARG A 56 7.65 -2.34 11.72
N MET A 57 6.55 -2.51 11.01
CA MET A 57 5.73 -1.43 10.45
C MET A 57 4.27 -1.62 10.91
N ASN A 58 3.71 -0.58 11.52
CA ASN A 58 2.31 -0.55 11.94
C ASN A 58 1.52 0.25 10.91
N LEU A 59 0.60 -0.43 10.22
CA LEU A 59 -0.16 0.10 9.09
C LEU A 59 -1.67 -0.01 9.35
N CYS A 60 -2.41 1.01 8.94
CA CYS A 60 -3.84 0.91 8.73
C CYS A 60 -4.10 0.48 7.28
N LEU A 61 -4.59 -0.74 7.09
CA LEU A 61 -4.78 -1.34 5.77
C LEU A 61 -6.19 -1.92 5.62
N CYS A 62 -6.68 -1.95 4.37
CA CYS A 62 -7.85 -2.70 3.94
C CYS A 62 -7.39 -3.82 2.99
N PRO A 63 -7.60 -5.10 3.34
CA PRO A 63 -7.27 -6.21 2.45
C PRO A 63 -8.13 -6.16 1.18
N SER A 64 -7.65 -6.80 0.11
CA SER A 64 -8.32 -6.91 -1.18
C SER A 64 -9.84 -7.14 -1.07
N LEU A 65 -10.59 -6.44 -1.94
CA LEU A 65 -12.05 -6.29 -2.01
C LEU A 65 -12.88 -7.59 -2.17
N THR A 66 -12.31 -8.78 -2.03
CA THR A 66 -13.13 -10.00 -1.80
C THR A 66 -13.85 -9.97 -0.45
N ALA A 67 -13.51 -9.04 0.46
CA ALA A 67 -14.13 -8.89 1.78
C ALA A 67 -14.82 -7.52 2.03
N VAL A 68 -14.78 -6.55 1.11
CA VAL A 68 -15.37 -5.23 1.37
C VAL A 68 -16.30 -4.81 0.22
N PRO A 69 -17.62 -4.84 0.42
CA PRO A 69 -18.55 -4.29 -0.56
C PRO A 69 -18.37 -2.77 -0.60
N LYS A 70 -17.96 -2.25 -1.77
CA LYS A 70 -17.99 -0.83 -2.18
C LYS A 70 -17.68 0.17 -1.05
N LEU A 71 -16.41 0.55 -0.91
CA LEU A 71 -16.07 1.80 -0.24
C LEU A 71 -16.52 2.97 -1.13
N MET A 72 -17.79 3.39 -1.01
CA MET A 72 -18.24 4.67 -1.54
C MET A 72 -17.65 5.76 -0.63
N VAL A 73 -16.56 6.38 -1.09
CA VAL A 73 -16.11 7.65 -0.55
C VAL A 73 -17.07 8.72 -1.07
N GLY A 74 -18.11 8.99 -0.28
CA GLY A 74 -18.97 10.16 -0.49
C GLY A 74 -18.26 11.42 -0.01
N CYS A 75 -18.20 12.42 -0.87
CA CYS A 75 -17.93 13.80 -0.49
C CYS A 75 -19.11 14.40 0.27
#